data_AF-M0MA40-F1
#
_entry.id   AF-M0MA40-F1
#
_cell.length_a   1.000
_cell.length_b   1.000
_cell.length_c   1.000
_cell.angle_alpha   90.00
_cell.angle_beta   90.00
_cell.angle_gamma   90.00
#
_symmetry.space_group_name_H-M   'P 1'
#
loop_
_entity.id
_entity.type
_entity.pdbx_description
1 polymer ?
#
loop_
_entity_poly.entity_id
_entity_poly.type
_entity_poly.pdbx_seq_one_letter_code
_entity_poly.pdbx_strand_id
1 'polypeptide(L)'
;MSYLVDNQQPDWALVENIKERRTDTHIPRNAADDALTVTLNTGTLGDGRAALSLASGSAVVDGQQSDINQQTVDVDLGDSQPRRDVVYVTDAGTVDVLRGTQGGLAWGEGVASTQETPRNAARPAPRSFADVTGLPVAVITVPGNGASSLPSDERQAIRRVRVREQPTHAGITETSLSKPGVNAESDLSVDDASVQSSLDGRVVPVGEGLGSGDAIDPAATTTPVQDAYDIAKAAGGQGAVLLPPSTVHEDATIVADTKNCSILGWGNRSVINYDGGSGETILKVVGGGNSDFLGFQVFGVGEDVAATAPAIHVESSQGPLYTDGQLGNIWILNHRGQALKGDGGLFACQFGPFRVGQVDAGDVPALFHFTGGLEIGLKGVNAYPVDTTSGSPSTLLEAGGISMTVKKLNGGGTMGTMINANASLDVRSLNYEPEPVVGSGHTVVDIQSTHPTHLSNVTVTTGDIDTIYRLRDGAGNARLPQPHLRPGISAGPADIGVIDGALDSEHPVGYAGLESDWRGSSPDFFAFDTIRRAIVVGPRTADYTVSHGEYVLFDTSSNSATAELPPAVAGRHVGLKNTSSTAGNQINITTPSGGTIDGNSSASIGTNNASEELVCDGTDWWTV
;
A
#
# COMPACT_ATOMS: atom_id res chain seq x y z
N MET A 1 18.99 13.62 -1.23
CA MET A 1 19.12 14.15 0.15
C MET A 1 19.10 15.68 0.05
N SER A 2 18.33 16.41 0.85
CA SER A 2 18.41 17.89 0.85
C SER A 2 18.56 18.35 2.28
N TYR A 3 19.61 19.13 2.53
CA TYR A 3 19.91 19.66 3.86
C TYR A 3 19.23 21.03 4.00
N LEU A 4 18.60 21.25 5.17
CA LEU A 4 18.12 22.56 5.58
C LEU A 4 19.09 23.06 6.64
N VAL A 5 19.84 24.12 6.36
CA VAL A 5 20.68 24.78 7.37
C VAL A 5 19.76 25.68 8.19
N ASP A 6 19.38 25.25 9.40
CA ASP A 6 18.62 26.09 10.32
C ASP A 6 19.56 27.10 10.96
N ASN A 7 19.48 28.34 10.50
CA ASN A 7 20.06 29.47 11.21
C ASN A 7 18.98 30.56 11.32
N GLN A 8 18.91 31.23 12.47
CA GLN A 8 17.87 32.24 12.77
C GLN A 8 18.08 33.58 12.05
N GLN A 9 18.70 33.57 10.87
CA GLN A 9 19.01 34.74 10.04
C GLN A 9 18.24 34.64 8.69
N PRO A 10 17.88 35.77 8.06
CA PRO A 10 16.86 35.84 7.01
C PRO A 10 17.25 35.30 5.63
N ASP A 11 18.49 34.89 5.41
CA ASP A 11 18.94 34.46 4.08
C ASP A 11 18.94 32.92 3.99
N TRP A 12 18.07 32.38 3.14
CA TRP A 12 17.91 30.94 2.98
C TRP A 12 18.26 30.58 1.54
N ALA A 13 19.15 29.62 1.39
CA ALA A 13 19.36 28.95 0.13
C ALA A 13 19.17 27.46 0.35
N LEU A 14 18.49 26.84 -0.62
CA LEU A 14 18.16 25.43 -0.57
C LEU A 14 19.11 24.67 -1.48
N VAL A 15 19.85 23.72 -0.91
CA VAL A 15 20.71 22.78 -1.66
C VAL A 15 19.98 21.44 -1.77
N GLU A 16 19.66 21.05 -3.01
CA GLU A 16 19.02 19.78 -3.34
C GLU A 16 20.06 18.87 -4.03
N ASN A 17 20.63 17.89 -3.32
CA ASN A 17 21.53 16.91 -3.95
C ASN A 17 20.76 15.99 -4.89
N ILE A 18 21.31 15.77 -6.09
CA ILE A 18 20.73 14.98 -7.17
C ILE A 18 21.53 13.69 -7.31
N LYS A 19 20.85 12.57 -7.56
CA LYS A 19 21.46 11.32 -8.01
C LYS A 19 20.91 11.00 -9.40
N GLU A 20 21.34 11.74 -10.41
CA GLU A 20 20.95 11.49 -11.81
C GLU A 20 21.85 10.40 -12.41
N ARG A 21 21.28 9.53 -13.25
CA ARG A 21 22.02 8.50 -13.98
C ARG A 21 21.75 8.68 -15.47
N ARG A 22 22.79 9.06 -16.22
CA ARG A 22 22.86 8.90 -17.67
C ARG A 22 23.77 7.72 -17.99
N THR A 23 23.57 7.15 -19.17
CA THR A 23 24.29 5.94 -19.60
C THR A 23 25.81 6.12 -19.56
N ASP A 24 26.28 7.33 -19.85
CA ASP A 24 27.68 7.76 -19.90
C ASP A 24 28.08 8.69 -18.75
N THR A 25 27.13 9.32 -18.05
CA THR A 25 27.42 10.26 -16.95
C THR A 25 26.66 9.88 -15.68
N HIS A 26 27.34 9.35 -14.66
CA HIS A 26 26.73 8.84 -13.43
C HIS A 26 27.72 8.70 -12.25
N ILE A 27 27.19 8.56 -11.04
CA ILE A 27 27.96 8.09 -9.87
C ILE A 27 28.06 6.54 -9.94
N PRO A 28 29.26 5.94 -9.88
CA PRO A 28 29.45 4.49 -9.88
C PRO A 28 28.62 3.79 -8.80
N ARG A 29 28.15 2.55 -9.08
CA ARG A 29 27.31 1.78 -8.15
C ARG A 29 28.01 1.42 -6.83
N ASN A 30 29.34 1.44 -6.81
CA ASN A 30 30.19 1.12 -5.67
C ASN A 30 30.74 2.36 -4.93
N ALA A 31 30.32 3.57 -5.31
CA ALA A 31 30.70 4.78 -4.58
C ALA A 31 30.04 4.80 -3.19
N ALA A 32 30.72 5.39 -2.20
CA ALA A 32 30.16 5.60 -0.86
C ALA A 32 28.86 6.44 -0.93
N ASP A 33 27.96 6.25 0.03
CA ASP A 33 26.63 6.88 0.00
C ASP A 33 26.67 8.43 0.05
N ASP A 34 27.73 8.97 0.62
CA ASP A 34 28.06 10.39 0.74
C ASP A 34 28.97 10.92 -0.38
N ALA A 35 29.42 10.06 -1.30
CA ALA A 35 30.26 10.44 -2.42
C ALA A 35 29.61 11.58 -3.22
N LEU A 36 30.39 12.64 -3.44
CA LEU A 36 29.97 13.84 -4.18
C LEU A 36 28.75 14.56 -3.57
N THR A 37 28.55 14.45 -2.25
CA THR A 37 27.55 15.26 -1.54
C THR A 37 27.98 16.71 -1.49
N VAL A 38 27.09 17.63 -1.87
CA VAL A 38 27.29 19.08 -1.76
C VAL A 38 26.78 19.57 -0.41
N THR A 39 27.66 20.23 0.34
CA THR A 39 27.37 20.88 1.62
C THR A 39 27.71 22.37 1.58
N LEU A 40 27.01 23.18 2.37
CA LEU A 40 27.35 24.59 2.53
C LEU A 40 28.40 24.72 3.64
N ASN A 41 29.57 25.27 3.33
CA ASN A 41 30.72 25.24 4.25
C ASN A 41 30.53 26.07 5.51
N THR A 42 30.18 27.34 5.35
CA THR A 42 29.98 28.29 6.44
C THR A 42 29.19 29.50 5.95
N GLY A 43 28.38 30.10 6.82
CA GLY A 43 27.73 31.40 6.58
C GLY A 43 26.35 31.31 5.92
N THR A 44 25.76 32.49 5.73
CA THR A 44 24.47 32.67 5.07
C THR A 44 24.71 33.00 3.60
N LEU A 45 23.89 32.45 2.70
CA LEU A 45 23.91 32.79 1.28
C LEU A 45 23.38 34.23 1.11
N GLY A 46 24.25 35.22 1.29
CA GLY A 46 23.94 36.66 1.26
C GLY A 46 25.11 37.60 1.61
N ASP A 47 26.16 37.09 2.28
CA ASP A 47 27.28 37.92 2.79
C ASP A 47 28.41 38.19 1.77
N GLY A 48 28.14 37.99 0.47
CA GLY A 48 29.03 38.42 -0.61
C GLY A 48 29.91 37.34 -1.24
N ARG A 49 30.06 36.15 -0.65
CA ARG A 49 30.47 34.87 -1.30
C ARG A 49 30.07 33.70 -0.42
N ALA A 50 29.37 32.71 -0.97
CA ALA A 50 29.13 31.45 -0.29
C ALA A 50 29.89 30.34 -1.01
N ALA A 51 30.75 29.63 -0.27
CA ALA A 51 31.46 28.47 -0.77
C ALA A 51 30.67 27.19 -0.44
N LEU A 52 30.40 26.39 -1.45
CA LEU A 52 29.91 25.02 -1.31
C LEU A 52 31.10 24.07 -1.27
N SER A 53 31.04 23.04 -0.43
CA SER A 53 31.96 21.91 -0.48
C SER A 53 31.30 20.75 -1.21
N LEU A 54 32.08 20.07 -2.05
CA LEU A 54 31.78 18.75 -2.56
C LEU A 54 32.64 17.74 -1.82
N ALA A 55 32.01 16.72 -1.22
CA ALA A 55 32.71 15.59 -0.64
C ALA A 55 33.49 14.82 -1.72
N SER A 56 34.61 14.18 -1.35
CA SER A 56 35.35 13.33 -2.28
C SER A 56 34.51 12.13 -2.74
N GLY A 57 34.77 11.60 -3.93
CA GLY A 57 34.07 10.45 -4.47
C GLY A 57 34.47 10.19 -5.92
N SER A 58 33.99 9.11 -6.52
CA SER A 58 34.23 8.83 -7.94
C SER A 58 33.04 9.26 -8.78
N ALA A 59 33.29 9.81 -9.96
CA ALA A 59 32.28 10.16 -10.96
C ALA A 59 32.63 9.52 -12.30
N VAL A 60 31.62 9.10 -13.07
CA VAL A 60 31.76 8.83 -14.50
C VAL A 60 31.16 10.02 -15.25
N VAL A 61 31.95 10.66 -16.11
CA VAL A 61 31.50 11.76 -16.99
C VAL A 61 31.90 11.39 -18.41
N ASP A 62 30.93 11.34 -19.32
CA ASP A 62 31.11 10.93 -20.72
C ASP A 62 31.87 9.60 -20.89
N GLY A 63 31.57 8.64 -19.99
CA GLY A 63 32.15 7.30 -19.99
C GLY A 63 33.54 7.20 -19.38
N GLN A 64 34.13 8.30 -18.91
CA GLN A 64 35.42 8.31 -18.20
C GLN A 64 35.21 8.39 -16.69
N GLN A 65 35.81 7.44 -15.97
CA GLN A 65 35.78 7.45 -14.51
C GLN A 65 36.94 8.28 -13.95
N SER A 66 36.62 9.20 -13.04
CA SER A 66 37.58 10.08 -12.36
C SER A 66 37.34 10.07 -10.85
N ASP A 67 38.41 10.02 -10.07
CA ASP A 67 38.35 10.22 -8.62
C ASP A 67 38.43 11.72 -8.29
N ILE A 68 37.40 12.20 -7.63
CA ILE A 68 37.20 13.61 -7.29
C ILE A 68 37.64 13.80 -5.84
N ASN A 69 38.70 14.56 -5.63
CA ASN A 69 39.07 15.02 -4.30
C ASN A 69 38.05 16.04 -3.79
N GLN A 70 37.99 16.22 -2.47
CA GLN A 70 37.18 17.28 -1.86
C GLN A 70 37.50 18.64 -2.51
N GLN A 71 36.47 19.35 -2.94
CA GLN A 71 36.59 20.62 -3.66
C GLN A 71 35.61 21.64 -3.10
N THR A 72 35.94 22.91 -3.29
CA THR A 72 35.05 24.02 -2.94
C THR A 72 34.71 24.84 -4.18
N VAL A 73 33.47 25.26 -4.32
CA VAL A 73 33.02 26.12 -5.42
C VAL A 73 32.25 27.33 -4.88
N ASP A 74 32.54 28.50 -5.43
CA ASP A 74 31.87 29.76 -5.08
C ASP A 74 30.55 29.88 -5.86
N VAL A 75 29.49 30.28 -5.17
CA VAL A 75 28.21 30.67 -5.79
C VAL A 75 28.11 32.19 -5.80
N ASP A 76 27.88 32.77 -6.98
CA ASP A 76 27.70 34.23 -7.11
C ASP A 76 26.32 34.65 -6.63
N LEU A 77 26.24 35.56 -5.69
CA LEU A 77 24.98 36.01 -5.10
C LEU A 77 24.57 37.41 -5.57
N GLY A 78 25.33 38.02 -6.49
CA GLY A 78 25.17 39.41 -6.89
C GLY A 78 23.89 39.77 -7.66
N ASP A 79 22.97 38.83 -7.87
CA ASP A 79 21.82 39.03 -8.75
C ASP A 79 20.60 39.60 -8.01
N SER A 80 19.86 40.47 -8.70
CA SER A 80 18.69 41.16 -8.15
C SER A 80 17.43 40.28 -8.11
N GLN A 81 17.40 39.19 -8.86
CA GLN A 81 16.27 38.26 -8.96
C GLN A 81 16.69 36.84 -8.58
N PRO A 82 15.77 36.03 -8.02
CA PRO A 82 16.07 34.64 -7.70
C PRO A 82 16.37 33.81 -8.95
N ARG A 83 17.13 32.74 -8.78
CA ARG A 83 17.48 31.77 -9.82
C ARG A 83 17.80 30.40 -9.24
N ARG A 84 17.86 29.37 -10.10
CA ARG A 84 18.29 28.01 -9.73
C ARG A 84 19.56 27.62 -10.48
N ASP A 85 20.64 27.50 -9.74
CA ASP A 85 21.94 27.12 -10.27
C ASP A 85 22.15 25.60 -10.12
N VAL A 86 22.96 25.01 -10.99
CA VAL A 86 23.30 23.58 -10.96
C VAL A 86 24.77 23.42 -10.63
N VAL A 87 25.08 22.69 -9.57
CA VAL A 87 26.45 22.25 -9.26
C VAL A 87 26.72 20.98 -10.05
N TYR A 88 27.85 20.93 -10.74
CA TYR A 88 28.21 19.78 -11.56
C TYR A 88 29.71 19.49 -11.50
N VAL A 89 30.07 18.24 -11.82
CA VAL A 89 31.46 17.78 -11.95
C VAL A 89 31.79 17.67 -13.44
N THR A 90 32.87 18.32 -13.88
CA THR A 90 33.35 18.29 -15.27
C THR A 90 34.04 16.96 -15.59
N ASP A 91 34.30 16.72 -16.88
CA ASP A 91 35.12 15.61 -17.38
C ASP A 91 36.56 15.61 -16.80
N ALA A 92 37.11 16.80 -16.54
CA ALA A 92 38.39 17.00 -15.87
C ALA A 92 38.35 16.73 -14.35
N GLY A 93 37.19 16.36 -13.81
CA GLY A 93 37.01 16.10 -12.38
C GLY A 93 37.01 17.35 -11.50
N THR A 94 36.74 18.52 -12.07
CA THR A 94 36.61 19.79 -11.32
C THR A 94 35.14 20.10 -11.04
N VAL A 95 34.87 20.79 -9.92
CA VAL A 95 33.50 21.23 -9.58
C VAL A 95 33.24 22.62 -10.11
N ASP A 96 32.09 22.82 -10.75
CA ASP A 96 31.67 24.12 -11.27
C ASP A 96 30.16 24.35 -11.04
N VAL A 97 29.71 25.60 -11.23
CA VAL A 97 28.32 26.04 -11.03
C VAL A 97 27.77 26.64 -12.31
N LEU A 98 26.79 25.97 -12.90
CA LEU A 98 26.05 26.46 -14.04
C LEU A 98 24.91 27.36 -13.57
N ARG A 99 25.02 28.66 -13.87
CA ARG A 99 23.99 29.63 -13.46
C ARG A 99 22.67 29.40 -14.19
N GLY A 100 21.58 29.46 -13.42
CA GLY A 100 20.23 29.48 -13.96
C GLY A 100 19.84 30.84 -14.53
N THR A 101 18.72 30.88 -15.25
CA THR A 101 18.12 32.14 -15.69
C THR A 101 17.49 32.87 -14.51
N GLN A 102 17.77 34.16 -14.37
CA GLN A 102 17.11 35.04 -13.40
C GLN A 102 15.63 35.21 -13.75
N GLY A 103 14.76 35.14 -12.74
CA GLY A 103 13.34 35.41 -12.93
C GLY A 103 12.63 35.73 -11.62
N GLY A 104 11.54 36.50 -11.68
CA GLY A 104 10.68 36.72 -10.53
C GLY A 104 10.05 35.40 -10.04
N LEU A 105 9.71 35.33 -8.75
CA LEU A 105 8.82 34.28 -8.26
C LEU A 105 7.41 34.61 -8.76
N ALA A 106 6.98 33.97 -9.84
CA ALA A 106 5.59 34.08 -10.29
C ALA A 106 4.75 33.14 -9.43
N TRP A 107 4.07 33.70 -8.44
CA TRP A 107 2.97 33.02 -7.76
C TRP A 107 1.86 32.84 -8.80
N GLY A 108 1.47 31.60 -9.10
CA GLY A 108 0.54 31.33 -10.21
C GLY A 108 -0.76 32.10 -10.03
N GLU A 109 -1.11 32.97 -10.97
CA GLU A 109 -2.42 33.61 -11.02
C GLU A 109 -3.49 32.51 -11.18
N GLY A 110 -4.28 32.26 -10.12
CA GLY A 110 -5.37 31.29 -10.13
C GLY A 110 -5.35 30.25 -9.00
N VAL A 111 -4.31 30.20 -8.17
CA VAL A 111 -4.28 29.33 -6.99
C VAL A 111 -4.92 30.07 -5.81
N ALA A 112 -5.96 29.51 -5.20
CA ALA A 112 -6.58 30.14 -4.02
C ALA A 112 -5.53 30.36 -2.92
N SER A 113 -5.63 31.44 -2.14
CA SER A 113 -4.67 31.78 -1.07
C SER A 113 -4.46 30.67 -0.02
N THR A 114 -5.39 29.72 0.08
CA THR A 114 -5.30 28.53 0.95
C THR A 114 -4.54 27.35 0.32
N GLN A 115 -4.26 27.43 -0.99
CA GLN A 115 -3.48 26.49 -1.79
C GLN A 115 -2.14 27.07 -2.26
N GLU A 116 -1.82 28.31 -1.89
CA GLU A 116 -0.50 28.93 -2.04
C GLU A 116 0.50 28.24 -1.10
N THR A 117 1.01 27.09 -1.55
CA THR A 117 2.21 26.50 -0.95
C THR A 117 3.42 26.92 -1.77
N PRO A 118 4.61 27.05 -1.17
CA PRO A 118 5.87 27.28 -1.89
C PRO A 118 6.21 26.24 -2.97
N ARG A 119 5.49 25.10 -3.02
CA ARG A 119 5.56 24.11 -4.10
C ARG A 119 4.90 24.59 -5.39
N ASN A 120 3.96 25.55 -5.31
CA ASN A 120 3.15 26.05 -6.44
C ASN A 120 3.67 27.37 -7.02
N ALA A 121 4.70 27.97 -6.43
CA ALA A 121 5.41 29.09 -7.07
C ALA A 121 6.11 28.55 -8.32
N ALA A 122 5.76 29.08 -9.50
CA ALA A 122 6.52 28.85 -10.72
C ALA A 122 7.87 29.56 -10.55
N ARG A 123 8.85 28.82 -10.01
CA ARG A 123 10.25 29.21 -9.88
C ARG A 123 10.81 29.60 -11.25
N PRO A 124 11.90 30.39 -11.34
CA PRO A 124 12.77 30.27 -12.50
C PRO A 124 13.09 28.79 -12.70
N ALA A 125 12.81 28.25 -13.87
CA ALA A 125 13.13 26.86 -14.17
C ALA A 125 14.65 26.65 -13.98
N PRO A 126 15.09 25.56 -13.34
CA PRO A 126 16.50 25.22 -13.39
C PRO A 126 16.89 25.09 -14.86
N ARG A 127 18.15 25.43 -15.18
CA ARG A 127 18.64 25.19 -16.53
C ARG A 127 18.46 23.71 -16.86
N SER A 128 18.13 23.41 -18.12
CA SER A 128 17.98 22.02 -18.55
C SER A 128 19.27 21.26 -18.21
N PHE A 129 19.17 20.09 -17.59
CA PHE A 129 20.36 19.28 -17.34
C PHE A 129 21.01 18.80 -18.64
N ALA A 130 20.31 18.88 -19.78
CA ALA A 130 20.91 18.65 -21.09
C ALA A 130 21.95 19.71 -21.47
N ASP A 131 21.91 20.90 -20.84
CA ASP A 131 22.87 21.99 -21.07
C ASP A 131 24.11 21.88 -20.16
N VAL A 132 24.16 20.90 -19.25
CA VAL A 132 25.28 20.65 -18.34
C VAL A 132 26.24 19.67 -19.01
N THR A 133 27.46 20.11 -19.31
CA THR A 133 28.51 19.30 -19.96
C THR A 133 29.24 18.35 -18.99
N GLY A 134 28.62 18.02 -17.86
CA GLY A 134 29.21 17.20 -16.80
C GLY A 134 28.14 16.54 -15.93
N LEU A 135 28.54 15.92 -14.83
CA LEU A 135 27.63 15.23 -13.91
C LEU A 135 26.95 16.25 -12.97
N PRO A 136 25.63 16.53 -13.10
CA PRO A 136 24.94 17.36 -12.13
C PRO A 136 24.84 16.63 -10.77
N VAL A 137 25.30 17.28 -9.70
CA VAL A 137 25.34 16.71 -8.34
C VAL A 137 24.41 17.45 -7.36
N ALA A 138 24.09 18.72 -7.62
CA ALA A 138 23.11 19.45 -6.82
C ALA A 138 22.40 20.57 -7.60
N VAL A 139 21.19 20.94 -7.18
CA VAL A 139 20.56 22.21 -7.55
C VAL A 139 20.56 23.15 -6.35
N ILE A 140 20.96 24.39 -6.55
CA ILE A 140 20.94 25.44 -5.54
C ILE A 140 19.88 26.47 -5.91
N THR A 141 19.05 26.88 -4.95
CA THR A 141 18.21 28.07 -5.12
C THR A 141 18.95 29.29 -4.58
N VAL A 142 19.27 30.23 -5.45
CA VAL A 142 19.92 31.50 -5.09
C VAL A 142 18.83 32.55 -4.88
N PRO A 143 18.66 33.08 -3.66
CA PRO A 143 17.75 34.19 -3.43
C PRO A 143 18.31 35.44 -4.13
N GLY A 144 17.45 36.19 -4.84
CA GLY A 144 17.86 37.51 -5.32
C GLY A 144 18.13 38.44 -4.13
N ASN A 145 18.96 39.47 -4.33
CA ASN A 145 19.39 40.43 -3.29
C ASN A 145 18.26 41.18 -2.54
N GLY A 146 16.98 40.95 -2.89
CA GLY A 146 15.80 41.47 -2.17
C GLY A 146 15.18 40.53 -1.11
N ALA A 147 15.73 39.34 -0.86
CA ALA A 147 15.10 38.33 0.01
C ALA A 147 14.92 38.74 1.48
N SER A 148 15.68 39.73 1.97
CA SER A 148 15.46 40.34 3.29
C SER A 148 14.10 41.04 3.44
N SER A 149 13.37 41.27 2.34
CA SER A 149 12.06 41.93 2.32
C SER A 149 10.82 41.01 2.33
N LEU A 150 10.99 39.68 2.35
CA LEU A 150 9.84 38.76 2.41
C LEU A 150 9.16 38.81 3.80
N PRO A 151 7.81 38.86 3.88
CA PRO A 151 7.10 38.87 5.15
C PRO A 151 7.27 37.54 5.92
N SER A 152 7.18 37.59 7.26
CA SER A 152 7.56 36.49 8.16
C SER A 152 6.72 35.21 8.03
N ASP A 153 5.49 35.35 7.60
CA ASP A 153 4.52 34.29 7.32
C ASP A 153 4.90 33.50 6.05
N GLU A 154 5.30 34.15 4.97
CA GLU A 154 5.87 33.47 3.79
C GLU A 154 7.16 32.72 4.14
N ARG A 155 8.02 33.33 4.97
CA ARG A 155 9.23 32.68 5.51
C ARG A 155 8.89 31.45 6.36
N GLN A 156 7.80 31.47 7.14
CA GLN A 156 7.35 30.34 7.95
C GLN A 156 6.63 29.25 7.14
N ALA A 157 5.88 29.62 6.10
CA ALA A 157 5.22 28.68 5.19
C ALA A 157 6.26 27.82 4.45
N ILE A 158 7.40 28.40 4.05
CA ILE A 158 8.54 27.68 3.45
C ILE A 158 9.20 26.73 4.48
N ARG A 159 9.36 27.15 5.75
CA ARG A 159 9.86 26.28 6.83
C ARG A 159 8.97 25.05 7.10
N ARG A 160 7.65 25.14 6.90
CA ARG A 160 6.69 24.07 7.22
C ARG A 160 6.56 22.96 6.17
N VAL A 161 7.15 23.11 4.98
CA VAL A 161 6.97 22.17 3.86
C VAL A 161 7.73 20.83 4.02
N ARG A 162 8.41 20.57 5.15
CA ARG A 162 9.19 19.33 5.37
C ARG A 162 9.06 18.63 6.73
N VAL A 163 7.88 18.64 7.35
CA VAL A 163 7.56 17.71 8.48
C VAL A 163 6.37 16.79 8.13
N ARG A 164 6.12 16.55 6.85
CA ARG A 164 5.37 15.36 6.42
C ARG A 164 6.31 14.48 5.62
N GLU A 165 6.84 13.47 6.30
CA GLU A 165 7.50 12.33 5.69
C GLU A 165 6.60 11.78 4.58
N GLN A 166 6.99 11.99 3.33
CA GLN A 166 6.63 11.02 2.31
C GLN A 166 7.50 9.80 2.58
N PRO A 167 6.94 8.58 2.61
CA PRO A 167 7.74 7.37 2.76
C PRO A 167 8.48 7.10 1.44
N THR A 168 9.55 7.86 1.17
CA THR A 168 10.53 7.51 0.14
C THR A 168 11.55 6.59 0.76
N HIS A 169 11.55 5.34 0.29
CA HIS A 169 12.64 4.39 0.47
C HIS A 169 13.93 4.98 -0.12
N ALA A 170 14.89 5.38 0.73
CA ALA A 170 16.34 5.30 0.53
C ALA A 170 17.09 6.25 1.49
N GLY A 171 17.97 5.68 2.32
CA GLY A 171 18.99 6.43 3.07
C GLY A 171 19.14 5.98 4.53
N ILE A 172 19.60 4.73 4.75
CA ILE A 172 20.15 4.30 6.05
C ILE A 172 21.65 4.56 5.96
N THR A 173 22.16 5.57 6.66
CA THR A 173 23.59 5.79 6.88
C THR A 173 24.17 4.69 7.79
N GLU A 174 25.39 4.22 7.52
CA GLU A 174 26.07 3.15 8.30
C GLU A 174 26.25 3.46 9.79
N THR A 175 26.13 4.72 10.23
CA THR A 175 26.12 5.09 11.66
C THR A 175 24.79 4.85 12.38
N SER A 176 23.76 4.41 11.66
CA SER A 176 22.47 4.04 12.26
C SER A 176 21.90 2.79 11.59
N LEU A 177 22.64 1.68 11.67
CA LEU A 177 21.96 0.40 11.70
C LEU A 177 21.03 0.44 12.92
N SER A 178 19.74 0.69 12.72
CA SER A 178 18.78 0.42 13.79
C SER A 178 19.01 -1.03 14.18
N LYS A 179 19.18 -1.29 15.48
CA LYS A 179 19.32 -2.65 16.01
C LYS A 179 18.35 -3.59 15.27
N PRO A 180 18.73 -4.85 14.98
CA PRO A 180 17.81 -5.85 14.39
C PRO A 180 16.48 -5.74 15.13
N GLY A 181 15.32 -5.86 14.46
CA GLY A 181 13.98 -5.39 14.89
C GLY A 181 13.49 -5.74 16.30
N VAL A 182 14.25 -5.41 17.34
CA VAL A 182 14.00 -5.55 18.76
C VAL A 182 13.01 -4.45 19.06
N ASN A 183 11.74 -4.81 19.11
CA ASN A 183 10.70 -3.92 19.59
C ASN A 183 11.10 -3.48 21.01
N ALA A 184 10.85 -2.22 21.38
CA ALA A 184 11.23 -1.67 22.68
C ALA A 184 10.60 -2.42 23.89
N GLU A 185 9.72 -3.39 23.64
CA GLU A 185 9.03 -4.21 24.63
C GLU A 185 9.64 -5.61 24.83
N SER A 186 10.57 -6.06 23.98
CA SER A 186 11.27 -7.32 24.25
C SER A 186 12.42 -7.06 25.21
N ASP A 187 12.41 -7.69 26.39
CA ASP A 187 13.49 -7.67 27.41
C ASP A 187 14.82 -8.29 26.92
N LEU A 188 14.97 -8.51 25.60
CA LEU A 188 16.17 -9.02 24.94
C LEU A 188 17.28 -7.96 24.95
N SER A 189 18.19 -8.06 25.90
CA SER A 189 19.44 -7.32 25.89
C SER A 189 20.43 -7.96 24.91
N VAL A 190 20.47 -7.46 23.67
CA VAL A 190 21.53 -7.80 22.71
C VAL A 190 22.75 -6.93 23.00
N ASP A 191 23.88 -7.55 23.34
CA ASP A 191 25.15 -6.85 23.56
C ASP A 191 25.83 -6.46 22.23
N ASP A 192 26.71 -5.46 22.29
CA ASP A 192 27.39 -4.93 21.10
C ASP A 192 28.31 -5.97 20.44
N ALA A 193 28.82 -6.94 21.21
CA ALA A 193 29.69 -8.00 20.69
C ALA A 193 28.91 -9.01 19.82
N SER A 194 27.68 -9.34 20.20
CA SER A 194 26.77 -10.21 19.45
C SER A 194 26.30 -9.52 18.18
N VAL A 195 26.00 -8.21 18.26
CA VAL A 195 25.72 -7.39 17.08
C VAL A 195 26.91 -7.39 16.13
N GLN A 196 28.11 -7.09 16.63
CA GLN A 196 29.32 -7.06 15.80
C GLN A 196 29.59 -8.42 15.17
N SER A 197 29.44 -9.52 15.91
CA SER A 197 29.64 -10.87 15.38
C SER A 197 28.66 -11.21 14.25
N SER A 198 27.41 -10.75 14.34
CA SER A 198 26.43 -10.85 13.25
C SER A 198 26.85 -10.01 12.04
N LEU A 199 27.32 -8.78 12.26
CA LEU A 199 27.86 -7.92 11.18
C LEU A 199 29.10 -8.53 10.51
N ASP A 200 29.89 -9.31 11.24
CA ASP A 200 31.05 -10.04 10.75
C ASP A 200 30.67 -11.33 9.96
N GLY A 201 29.38 -11.53 9.67
CA GLY A 201 28.90 -12.61 8.81
C GLY A 201 28.49 -13.89 9.53
N ARG A 202 28.42 -13.89 10.87
CA ARG A 202 28.01 -15.08 11.65
C ARG A 202 26.52 -15.08 11.98
N VAL A 203 25.98 -16.28 12.20
CA VAL A 203 24.64 -16.46 12.79
C VAL A 203 24.81 -16.53 14.30
N VAL A 204 24.19 -15.61 15.03
CA VAL A 204 24.48 -15.42 16.46
C VAL A 204 23.27 -15.81 17.31
N PRO A 205 23.35 -16.88 18.12
CA PRO A 205 22.35 -17.14 19.13
C PRO A 205 22.52 -16.15 20.30
N VAL A 206 21.41 -15.59 20.76
CA VAL A 206 21.36 -14.61 21.85
C VAL A 206 20.36 -15.12 22.89
N GLY A 207 20.74 -15.07 24.16
CA GLY A 207 19.95 -15.56 25.29
C GLY A 207 20.75 -15.50 26.58
N GLU A 208 20.13 -15.87 27.70
CA GLU A 208 20.82 -15.90 28.99
C GLU A 208 22.02 -16.87 28.94
N GLY A 209 23.21 -16.38 29.29
CA GLY A 209 24.44 -17.18 29.30
C GLY A 209 25.07 -17.42 27.93
N LEU A 210 24.50 -16.89 26.85
CA LEU A 210 25.07 -16.92 25.50
C LEU A 210 25.82 -15.63 25.19
N GLY A 211 26.81 -15.71 24.30
CA GLY A 211 27.49 -14.52 23.78
C GLY A 211 28.12 -14.76 22.42
N SER A 212 28.93 -13.80 21.95
CA SER A 212 29.61 -13.87 20.65
C SER A 212 30.49 -15.12 20.44
N GLY A 213 30.89 -15.81 21.51
CA GLY A 213 31.63 -17.08 21.43
C GLY A 213 30.79 -18.26 20.91
N ASP A 214 29.46 -18.16 21.02
CA ASP A 214 28.49 -19.17 20.56
C ASP A 214 28.03 -18.92 19.11
N ALA A 215 28.57 -17.88 18.47
CA ALA A 215 28.24 -17.52 17.10
C ALA A 215 28.71 -18.61 16.10
N ILE A 216 27.80 -18.99 15.22
CA ILE A 216 28.00 -20.01 14.20
C ILE A 216 28.56 -19.37 12.93
N ASP A 217 29.67 -19.92 12.46
CA ASP A 217 30.18 -19.65 11.11
C ASP A 217 29.31 -20.43 10.10
N PRO A 218 28.59 -19.74 9.18
CA PRO A 218 27.76 -20.41 8.18
C PRO A 218 28.50 -21.40 7.29
N ALA A 219 29.83 -21.29 7.17
CA ALA A 219 30.62 -22.24 6.39
C ALA A 219 30.95 -23.55 7.14
N ALA A 220 30.71 -23.61 8.45
CA ALA A 220 31.09 -24.74 9.30
C ALA A 220 30.00 -25.81 9.43
N THR A 221 28.77 -25.53 9.00
CA THR A 221 27.59 -26.40 9.11
C THR A 221 26.66 -26.14 7.92
N THR A 222 25.83 -27.13 7.59
CA THR A 222 24.80 -27.01 6.55
C THR A 222 23.47 -26.49 7.10
N THR A 223 23.35 -26.36 8.42
CA THR A 223 22.12 -25.90 9.10
C THR A 223 22.37 -24.75 10.09
N PRO A 224 23.10 -23.68 9.71
CA PRO A 224 23.58 -22.67 10.65
C PRO A 224 22.47 -21.90 11.37
N VAL A 225 21.30 -21.67 10.74
CA VAL A 225 20.18 -20.98 11.40
C VAL A 225 19.50 -21.91 12.38
N GLN A 226 19.23 -23.17 12.00
CA GLN A 226 18.64 -24.15 12.90
C GLN A 226 19.58 -24.46 14.09
N ASP A 227 20.87 -24.62 13.85
CA ASP A 227 21.88 -24.88 14.89
C ASP A 227 21.90 -23.73 15.92
N ALA A 228 21.86 -22.47 15.46
CA ALA A 228 21.83 -21.30 16.34
C ALA A 228 20.50 -21.24 17.11
N TYR A 229 19.39 -21.57 16.45
CA TYR A 229 18.08 -21.63 17.11
C TYR A 229 18.08 -22.67 18.23
N ASP A 230 18.64 -23.85 18.00
CA ASP A 230 18.72 -24.91 19.00
C ASP A 230 19.63 -24.53 20.19
N ILE A 231 20.73 -23.81 19.95
CA ILE A 231 21.57 -23.25 21.03
C ILE A 231 20.78 -22.24 21.87
N ALA A 232 20.13 -21.25 21.22
CA ALA A 232 19.31 -20.24 21.89
C ALA A 232 18.19 -20.88 22.73
N LYS A 233 17.55 -21.91 22.17
CA LYS A 233 16.52 -22.68 22.85
C LYS A 233 17.07 -23.47 24.04
N ALA A 234 18.20 -24.14 23.89
CA ALA A 234 18.82 -24.93 24.96
C ALA A 234 19.25 -24.07 26.16
N ALA A 235 19.55 -22.78 25.93
CA ALA A 235 19.92 -21.82 26.97
C ALA A 235 18.73 -21.33 27.83
N GLY A 236 17.50 -21.79 27.58
CA GLY A 236 16.33 -21.46 28.40
C GLY A 236 15.08 -21.07 27.61
N GLY A 237 15.13 -21.07 26.28
CA GLY A 237 14.00 -20.81 25.39
C GLY A 237 13.69 -19.33 25.17
N GLN A 238 14.13 -18.44 26.06
CA GLN A 238 13.96 -16.99 25.94
C GLN A 238 15.18 -16.37 25.24
N GLY A 239 15.08 -16.13 23.94
CA GLY A 239 16.25 -15.76 23.14
C GLY A 239 15.93 -15.24 21.74
N ALA A 240 16.96 -15.07 20.95
CA ALA A 240 16.86 -14.73 19.53
C ALA A 240 18.02 -15.32 18.74
N VAL A 241 17.82 -15.51 17.45
CA VAL A 241 18.88 -15.75 16.47
C VAL A 241 19.04 -14.48 15.65
N LEU A 242 20.24 -13.90 15.66
CA LEU A 242 20.59 -12.78 14.79
C LEU A 242 21.18 -13.31 13.50
N LEU A 243 20.51 -13.03 12.38
CA LEU A 243 21.02 -13.32 11.05
C LEU A 243 22.05 -12.27 10.65
N PRO A 244 23.15 -12.64 9.98
CA PRO A 244 24.10 -11.66 9.44
C PRO A 244 23.48 -10.85 8.29
N PRO A 245 24.02 -9.66 7.94
CA PRO A 245 23.61 -8.90 6.75
C PRO A 245 24.23 -9.49 5.46
N SER A 246 24.18 -10.81 5.32
CA SER A 246 24.70 -11.59 4.20
C SER A 246 23.75 -12.77 3.90
N THR A 247 24.10 -13.56 2.89
CA THR A 247 23.41 -14.82 2.60
C THR A 247 23.95 -15.94 3.49
N VAL A 248 23.02 -16.65 4.13
CA VAL A 248 23.24 -17.87 4.89
C VAL A 248 22.54 -19.00 4.16
N HIS A 249 23.24 -20.10 3.94
CA HIS A 249 22.71 -21.29 3.28
C HIS A 249 22.19 -22.28 4.33
N GLU A 250 20.99 -22.82 4.11
CA GLU A 250 20.32 -23.75 5.01
C GLU A 250 19.80 -24.97 4.23
N ASP A 251 20.26 -26.16 4.59
CA ASP A 251 19.96 -27.41 3.86
C ASP A 251 18.76 -28.19 4.45
N ALA A 252 18.16 -27.73 5.55
CA ALA A 252 17.06 -28.40 6.23
C ALA A 252 16.02 -27.41 6.77
N THR A 253 14.78 -27.88 6.96
CA THR A 253 13.71 -27.05 7.55
C THR A 253 14.14 -26.43 8.88
N ILE A 254 13.99 -25.12 9.01
CA ILE A 254 14.11 -24.42 10.29
C ILE A 254 12.82 -24.65 11.07
N VAL A 255 12.88 -25.43 12.14
CA VAL A 255 11.74 -25.73 13.03
C VAL A 255 11.79 -24.82 14.25
N ALA A 256 11.09 -23.70 14.17
CA ALA A 256 10.98 -22.75 15.26
C ALA A 256 9.77 -23.07 16.15
N ASP A 257 9.99 -23.73 17.28
CA ASP A 257 8.95 -23.82 18.30
C ASP A 257 8.87 -22.52 19.09
N THR A 258 7.73 -21.82 19.06
CA THR A 258 7.59 -20.41 19.47
C THR A 258 7.71 -20.14 20.98
N LYS A 259 8.52 -20.90 21.73
CA LYS A 259 8.69 -20.76 23.18
C LYS A 259 9.54 -19.54 23.55
N ASN A 260 9.26 -18.37 22.97
CA ASN A 260 9.94 -17.09 23.16
C ASN A 260 11.35 -16.99 22.56
N CYS A 261 11.60 -17.72 21.46
CA CYS A 261 12.82 -17.58 20.67
C CYS A 261 12.50 -16.96 19.32
N SER A 262 13.19 -15.87 18.99
CA SER A 262 12.96 -15.05 17.78
C SER A 262 14.00 -15.33 16.69
N ILE A 263 13.72 -14.97 15.43
CA ILE A 263 14.72 -14.89 14.36
C ILE A 263 14.68 -13.47 13.78
N LEU A 264 15.79 -12.75 13.91
CA LEU A 264 15.89 -11.32 13.61
C LEU A 264 16.97 -11.08 12.56
N GLY A 265 16.62 -10.37 11.49
CA GLY A 265 17.57 -9.98 10.45
C GLY A 265 17.68 -8.47 10.26
N TRP A 266 18.52 -8.09 9.29
CA TRP A 266 18.86 -6.71 8.92
C TRP A 266 18.04 -6.23 7.71
N GLY A 267 16.73 -6.49 7.72
CA GLY A 267 15.82 -6.17 6.62
C GLY A 267 16.11 -7.01 5.38
N ASN A 268 16.24 -6.38 4.21
CA ASN A 268 16.56 -7.09 2.97
C ASN A 268 18.05 -7.45 2.83
N ARG A 269 18.88 -7.26 3.86
CA ARG A 269 20.30 -7.65 3.80
C ARG A 269 20.57 -9.05 4.33
N SER A 270 19.75 -9.51 5.28
CA SER A 270 19.81 -10.88 5.77
C SER A 270 19.02 -11.79 4.85
N VAL A 271 19.69 -12.80 4.29
CA VAL A 271 19.07 -13.75 3.36
C VAL A 271 19.29 -15.16 3.87
N ILE A 272 18.20 -15.91 4.04
CA ILE A 272 18.24 -17.37 4.19
C ILE A 272 18.03 -17.94 2.78
N ASN A 273 19.07 -18.53 2.21
CA ASN A 273 18.98 -19.27 0.97
C ASN A 273 18.81 -20.75 1.29
N TYR A 274 17.64 -21.31 0.96
CA TYR A 274 17.32 -22.68 1.28
C TYR A 274 17.79 -23.61 0.15
N ASP A 275 18.76 -24.46 0.47
CA ASP A 275 19.37 -25.42 -0.45
C ASP A 275 18.88 -26.86 -0.18
N GLY A 276 17.93 -27.04 0.75
CA GLY A 276 17.39 -28.33 1.12
C GLY A 276 16.56 -29.03 0.03
N GLY A 277 15.95 -30.16 0.40
CA GLY A 277 15.20 -30.99 -0.54
C GLY A 277 13.91 -30.32 -1.05
N SER A 278 13.54 -30.58 -2.30
CA SER A 278 12.21 -30.24 -2.80
C SER A 278 11.13 -30.92 -1.95
N GLY A 279 10.09 -30.19 -1.56
CA GLY A 279 8.97 -30.73 -0.77
C GLY A 279 9.04 -30.44 0.73
N GLU A 280 10.08 -29.75 1.18
CA GLU A 280 10.22 -29.31 2.57
C GLU A 280 9.85 -27.84 2.76
N THR A 281 9.35 -27.51 3.95
CA THR A 281 9.09 -26.13 4.36
C THR A 281 10.42 -25.48 4.72
N ILE A 282 10.64 -24.22 4.35
CA ILE A 282 11.89 -23.54 4.71
C ILE A 282 11.86 -23.15 6.20
N LEU A 283 10.83 -22.42 6.60
CA LEU A 283 10.59 -22.03 8.00
C LEU A 283 9.27 -22.59 8.50
N LYS A 284 9.36 -23.53 9.44
CA LYS A 284 8.20 -24.12 10.11
C LYS A 284 8.07 -23.55 11.53
N VAL A 285 7.04 -22.77 11.76
CA VAL A 285 6.72 -22.16 13.05
C VAL A 285 5.66 -23.02 13.75
N VAL A 286 6.00 -23.59 14.92
CA VAL A 286 5.15 -24.54 15.64
C VAL A 286 4.91 -24.11 17.10
N GLY A 287 3.71 -24.38 17.61
CA GLY A 287 3.36 -24.05 19.00
C GLY A 287 3.08 -22.55 19.21
N GLY A 288 2.69 -22.15 20.43
CA GLY A 288 2.36 -20.75 20.79
C GLY A 288 3.39 -20.08 21.70
N GLY A 289 3.51 -18.75 21.61
CA GLY A 289 4.38 -17.91 22.44
C GLY A 289 4.85 -16.62 21.74
N ASN A 290 5.75 -15.88 22.40
CA ASN A 290 6.13 -14.51 22.01
C ASN A 290 7.44 -14.54 21.19
N SER A 291 7.33 -14.97 19.94
CA SER A 291 8.47 -15.07 19.02
C SER A 291 8.31 -14.10 17.84
N ASP A 292 9.32 -13.28 17.62
CA ASP A 292 9.40 -12.35 16.48
C ASP A 292 10.24 -12.97 15.36
N PHE A 293 9.70 -13.01 14.15
CA PHE A 293 10.38 -13.45 12.93
C PHE A 293 10.38 -12.27 11.96
N LEU A 294 11.46 -11.49 11.99
CA LEU A 294 11.45 -10.14 11.43
C LEU A 294 12.68 -9.81 10.59
N GLY A 295 12.43 -9.19 9.44
CA GLY A 295 13.43 -8.43 8.71
C GLY A 295 14.50 -9.29 8.03
N PHE A 296 14.10 -10.29 7.26
CA PHE A 296 15.01 -11.08 6.44
C PHE A 296 14.32 -11.52 5.14
N GLN A 297 15.11 -12.04 4.20
CA GLN A 297 14.62 -12.68 3.00
C GLN A 297 14.72 -14.19 3.12
N VAL A 298 13.81 -14.90 2.48
CA VAL A 298 13.82 -16.35 2.30
C VAL A 298 13.82 -16.62 0.81
N PHE A 299 14.85 -17.32 0.33
CA PHE A 299 14.94 -17.81 -1.04
C PHE A 299 14.69 -19.31 -1.04
N GLY A 300 13.75 -19.75 -1.88
CA GLY A 300 13.51 -21.17 -2.12
C GLY A 300 14.52 -21.78 -3.10
N VAL A 301 14.37 -23.08 -3.31
CA VAL A 301 15.20 -23.92 -4.20
C VAL A 301 15.02 -23.63 -5.71
N GLY A 302 14.22 -22.62 -6.08
CA GLY A 302 13.87 -22.31 -7.46
C GLY A 302 12.39 -22.47 -7.77
N GLU A 303 11.90 -21.72 -8.77
CA GLU A 303 10.58 -21.96 -9.36
C GLU A 303 10.53 -23.24 -10.22
N ASP A 304 11.66 -23.62 -10.83
CA ASP A 304 11.78 -24.76 -11.77
C ASP A 304 11.79 -26.17 -11.12
N VAL A 305 11.79 -26.27 -9.79
CA VAL A 305 11.78 -27.57 -9.09
C VAL A 305 10.36 -28.13 -8.97
N ALA A 306 10.20 -29.43 -8.66
CA ALA A 306 8.87 -30.01 -8.41
C ALA A 306 8.21 -29.35 -7.17
N ALA A 307 6.90 -29.10 -7.25
CA ALA A 307 6.13 -28.33 -6.26
C ALA A 307 6.49 -28.66 -4.81
N THR A 308 6.75 -27.62 -4.02
CA THR A 308 7.27 -27.77 -2.67
C THR A 308 6.19 -27.44 -1.62
N ALA A 309 6.47 -27.82 -0.37
CA ALA A 309 5.74 -27.33 0.78
C ALA A 309 5.74 -25.78 0.82
N PRO A 310 4.88 -25.16 1.63
CA PRO A 310 4.96 -23.72 1.87
C PRO A 310 6.38 -23.24 2.23
N ALA A 311 6.80 -22.07 1.75
CA ALA A 311 8.06 -21.47 2.17
C ALA A 311 8.04 -21.21 3.69
N ILE A 312 6.94 -20.66 4.19
CA ILE A 312 6.69 -20.51 5.62
C ILE A 312 5.41 -21.22 6.00
N HIS A 313 5.48 -22.12 6.99
CA HIS A 313 4.31 -22.81 7.54
C HIS A 313 4.15 -22.48 9.01
N VAL A 314 3.01 -21.92 9.39
CA VAL A 314 2.62 -21.70 10.77
C VAL A 314 1.53 -22.71 11.11
N GLU A 315 1.82 -23.63 12.04
CA GLU A 315 0.87 -24.66 12.47
C GLU A 315 0.70 -24.73 13.99
N SER A 316 -0.54 -24.95 14.44
CA SER A 316 -0.80 -25.43 15.80
C SER A 316 -1.27 -26.86 15.84
N SER A 317 -0.51 -27.68 16.56
CA SER A 317 -0.86 -29.07 16.83
C SER A 317 -1.39 -29.32 18.25
N GLN A 318 -1.43 -28.31 19.14
CA GLN A 318 -1.66 -28.50 20.59
C GLN A 318 -2.66 -27.52 21.25
N GLY A 319 -3.40 -26.69 20.50
CA GLY A 319 -4.38 -25.74 21.06
C GLY A 319 -4.41 -24.41 20.33
N PRO A 320 -5.12 -23.38 20.85
CA PRO A 320 -5.07 -22.05 20.27
C PRO A 320 -3.63 -21.53 20.29
N LEU A 321 -3.12 -21.17 19.12
CA LEU A 321 -1.77 -20.68 18.95
C LEU A 321 -1.80 -19.17 19.09
N TYR A 322 -1.34 -18.70 20.25
CA TYR A 322 -1.09 -17.29 20.49
C TYR A 322 0.28 -16.95 19.91
N THR A 323 0.31 -16.10 18.89
CA THR A 323 1.52 -15.36 18.57
C THR A 323 1.26 -13.91 18.94
N ASP A 324 1.56 -13.51 20.18
CA ASP A 324 1.74 -12.07 20.45
C ASP A 324 3.00 -11.55 19.70
N GLY A 325 3.89 -12.47 19.29
CA GLY A 325 5.00 -12.19 18.40
C GLY A 325 4.59 -11.90 16.95
N GLN A 326 5.48 -11.23 16.22
CA GLN A 326 5.26 -10.75 14.86
C GLN A 326 6.00 -11.62 13.84
N LEU A 327 5.29 -12.15 12.85
CA LEU A 327 5.90 -12.72 11.63
C LEU A 327 5.75 -11.73 10.48
N GLY A 328 6.81 -11.04 10.08
CA GLY A 328 6.72 -10.11 8.95
C GLY A 328 7.94 -9.22 8.69
N ASN A 329 7.79 -8.28 7.77
CA ASN A 329 8.92 -7.66 7.07
C ASN A 329 9.83 -8.72 6.41
N ILE A 330 9.21 -9.75 5.83
CA ILE A 330 9.89 -10.87 5.19
C ILE A 330 9.67 -10.79 3.68
N TRP A 331 10.73 -11.07 2.92
CA TRP A 331 10.69 -11.17 1.46
C TRP A 331 10.83 -12.63 1.08
N ILE A 332 9.88 -13.18 0.34
CA ILE A 332 9.88 -14.57 -0.11
C ILE A 332 10.11 -14.57 -1.61
N LEU A 333 11.19 -15.20 -2.04
CA LEU A 333 11.68 -15.14 -3.41
C LEU A 333 12.01 -16.53 -3.96
N ASN A 334 11.88 -16.69 -5.28
CA ASN A 334 12.37 -17.86 -6.02
C ASN A 334 11.88 -19.20 -5.45
N HIS A 335 10.56 -19.35 -5.29
CA HIS A 335 9.94 -20.51 -4.64
C HIS A 335 8.81 -21.09 -5.50
N ARG A 336 8.60 -22.41 -5.44
CA ARG A 336 7.42 -23.04 -6.04
C ARG A 336 6.49 -23.61 -4.99
N GLY A 337 5.27 -23.09 -4.92
CA GLY A 337 4.26 -23.44 -3.95
C GLY A 337 3.79 -22.21 -3.18
N GLN A 338 3.33 -22.42 -1.96
CA GLN A 338 2.76 -21.34 -1.15
C GLN A 338 3.88 -20.49 -0.55
N ALA A 339 3.69 -19.17 -0.49
CA ALA A 339 4.60 -18.29 0.24
C ALA A 339 4.39 -18.45 1.76
N LEU A 340 3.13 -18.44 2.20
CA LEU A 340 2.76 -18.63 3.59
C LEU A 340 1.53 -19.52 3.70
N LYS A 341 1.63 -20.56 4.53
CA LYS A 341 0.49 -21.37 4.95
C LYS A 341 0.29 -21.21 6.45
N GLY A 342 -0.95 -20.94 6.85
CA GLY A 342 -1.38 -20.96 8.23
C GLY A 342 -2.51 -21.97 8.43
N ASP A 343 -2.30 -22.96 9.28
CA ASP A 343 -3.36 -23.92 9.62
C ASP A 343 -3.33 -24.30 11.12
N GLY A 344 -4.45 -24.87 11.58
CA GLY A 344 -4.58 -25.42 12.93
C GLY A 344 -4.64 -24.36 14.03
N GLY A 345 -5.84 -24.03 14.53
CA GLY A 345 -5.99 -23.32 15.81
C GLY A 345 -5.31 -21.96 15.95
N LEU A 346 -4.95 -21.27 14.86
CA LEU A 346 -4.37 -19.92 14.91
C LEU A 346 -5.28 -18.98 15.69
N PHE A 347 -4.77 -18.22 16.66
CA PHE A 347 -5.58 -17.34 17.49
C PHE A 347 -4.90 -15.97 17.67
N ALA A 348 -5.56 -14.90 17.25
CA ALA A 348 -5.07 -13.53 17.38
C ALA A 348 -3.71 -13.26 16.68
N CYS A 349 -3.28 -14.12 15.74
CA CYS A 349 -1.98 -14.00 15.09
C CYS A 349 -1.87 -12.72 14.24
N GLN A 350 -0.76 -11.99 14.40
CA GLN A 350 -0.47 -10.77 13.65
C GLN A 350 0.71 -10.97 12.69
N PHE A 351 0.36 -11.10 11.42
CA PHE A 351 1.29 -11.17 10.31
C PHE A 351 1.64 -9.75 9.84
N GLY A 352 2.94 -9.43 9.83
CA GLY A 352 3.48 -8.17 9.38
C GLY A 352 3.42 -8.00 7.85
N PRO A 353 4.16 -7.03 7.29
CA PRO A 353 4.19 -6.84 5.85
C PRO A 353 5.02 -7.93 5.16
N PHE A 354 4.54 -8.47 4.04
CA PHE A 354 5.29 -9.41 3.19
C PHE A 354 5.57 -8.82 1.82
N ARG A 355 6.69 -9.24 1.24
CA ARG A 355 6.96 -9.11 -0.19
C ARG A 355 7.15 -10.48 -0.80
N VAL A 356 6.55 -10.70 -1.94
CA VAL A 356 6.65 -11.96 -2.68
C VAL A 356 7.00 -11.65 -4.12
N GLY A 357 8.00 -12.32 -4.67
CA GLY A 357 8.41 -12.13 -6.05
C GLY A 357 9.04 -13.41 -6.60
N GLN A 358 8.81 -13.73 -7.87
CA GLN A 358 9.30 -14.98 -8.46
C GLN A 358 8.86 -16.20 -7.63
N VAL A 359 7.58 -16.21 -7.23
CA VAL A 359 6.97 -17.37 -6.58
C VAL A 359 5.88 -17.88 -7.49
N ASP A 360 5.94 -19.17 -7.82
CA ASP A 360 4.92 -19.83 -8.63
C ASP A 360 3.99 -20.64 -7.73
N ALA A 361 2.74 -20.17 -7.61
CA ALA A 361 1.69 -20.81 -6.83
C ALA A 361 0.48 -21.22 -7.68
N GLY A 362 0.64 -21.33 -8.99
CA GLY A 362 -0.48 -21.59 -9.91
C GLY A 362 -1.12 -22.98 -9.78
N ASP A 363 -0.40 -23.94 -9.20
CA ASP A 363 -0.86 -25.33 -8.97
C ASP A 363 -1.18 -25.64 -7.49
N VAL A 364 -1.17 -24.62 -6.62
CA VAL A 364 -1.57 -24.71 -5.21
C VAL A 364 -2.72 -23.73 -4.94
N PRO A 365 -3.44 -23.85 -3.80
CA PRO A 365 -4.67 -23.07 -3.59
C PRO A 365 -4.47 -21.54 -3.61
N ALA A 366 -3.41 -21.05 -2.96
CA ALA A 366 -2.99 -19.65 -2.97
C ALA A 366 -1.53 -19.46 -2.47
N LEU A 367 -0.94 -18.30 -2.77
CA LEU A 367 0.32 -17.81 -2.19
C LEU A 367 0.23 -17.69 -0.67
N PHE A 368 -0.86 -17.11 -0.17
CA PHE A 368 -1.20 -16.99 1.24
C PHE A 368 -2.44 -17.82 1.50
N HIS A 369 -2.31 -18.92 2.24
CA HIS A 369 -3.40 -19.84 2.48
C HIS A 369 -3.63 -20.03 3.97
N PHE A 370 -4.80 -19.63 4.43
CA PHE A 370 -5.18 -19.74 5.83
C PHE A 370 -6.43 -20.59 5.98
N THR A 371 -6.30 -21.70 6.71
CA THR A 371 -7.42 -22.62 6.99
C THR A 371 -7.58 -22.82 8.49
N GLY A 372 -8.72 -22.38 9.02
CA GLY A 372 -9.03 -22.49 10.44
C GLY A 372 -8.26 -21.51 11.33
N GLY A 373 -8.81 -21.24 12.51
CA GLY A 373 -8.32 -20.23 13.44
C GLY A 373 -9.37 -19.16 13.76
N LEU A 374 -9.02 -18.25 14.67
CA LEU A 374 -9.84 -17.15 15.14
C LEU A 374 -8.98 -15.87 15.09
N GLU A 375 -9.46 -14.86 14.37
CA GLU A 375 -8.89 -13.51 14.34
C GLU A 375 -7.42 -13.44 13.88
N ILE A 376 -7.21 -13.33 12.58
CA ILE A 376 -5.90 -13.17 11.94
C ILE A 376 -5.74 -11.73 11.44
N GLY A 377 -4.66 -11.06 11.79
CA GLY A 377 -4.30 -9.76 11.24
C GLY A 377 -3.18 -9.87 10.20
N LEU A 378 -3.37 -9.33 9.00
CA LEU A 378 -2.35 -9.23 7.96
C LEU A 378 -2.08 -7.76 7.62
N LYS A 379 -0.90 -7.24 8.03
CA LYS A 379 -0.54 -5.82 7.89
C LYS A 379 -0.30 -5.42 6.43
N GLY A 380 0.12 -6.33 5.56
CA GLY A 380 0.14 -6.05 4.13
C GLY A 380 0.90 -7.07 3.29
N VAL A 381 0.54 -7.19 2.03
CA VAL A 381 1.26 -8.04 1.06
C VAL A 381 1.51 -7.24 -0.21
N ASN A 382 2.72 -7.32 -0.75
CA ASN A 382 3.01 -6.96 -2.14
C ASN A 382 3.55 -8.19 -2.85
N ALA A 383 2.78 -8.76 -3.78
CA ALA A 383 3.10 -10.01 -4.45
C ALA A 383 3.16 -9.85 -5.97
N TYR A 384 4.23 -10.35 -6.56
CA TYR A 384 4.46 -10.41 -8.01
C TYR A 384 4.86 -11.86 -8.38
N PRO A 385 3.89 -12.81 -8.33
CA PRO A 385 4.14 -14.20 -8.70
C PRO A 385 4.46 -14.36 -10.18
N VAL A 386 5.03 -15.51 -10.49
CA VAL A 386 5.26 -16.01 -11.85
C VAL A 386 4.44 -17.28 -12.09
N ASP A 387 4.28 -17.69 -13.33
CA ASP A 387 3.56 -18.90 -13.75
C ASP A 387 4.48 -19.80 -14.60
N THR A 388 5.79 -19.58 -14.54
CA THR A 388 6.78 -20.18 -15.45
C THR A 388 6.75 -21.71 -15.41
N THR A 389 6.39 -22.30 -14.27
CA THR A 389 6.44 -23.75 -14.06
C THR A 389 5.05 -24.39 -13.99
N SER A 390 4.09 -23.77 -13.32
CA SER A 390 2.70 -24.25 -13.25
C SER A 390 1.91 -23.96 -14.53
N GLY A 391 2.33 -22.94 -15.30
CA GLY A 391 1.59 -22.42 -16.45
C GLY A 391 0.22 -21.84 -16.08
N SER A 392 -0.04 -21.59 -14.80
CA SER A 392 -1.34 -21.17 -14.29
C SER A 392 -1.20 -19.90 -13.45
N PRO A 393 -2.13 -18.93 -13.58
CA PRO A 393 -2.12 -17.75 -12.74
C PRO A 393 -2.25 -18.09 -11.25
N SER A 394 -1.55 -17.35 -10.40
CA SER A 394 -1.60 -17.57 -8.94
C SER A 394 -2.83 -16.90 -8.30
N THR A 395 -3.32 -17.48 -7.20
CA THR A 395 -4.22 -16.80 -6.25
C THR A 395 -3.40 -16.16 -5.13
N LEU A 396 -3.64 -14.88 -4.79
CA LEU A 396 -2.88 -14.22 -3.71
C LEU A 396 -3.29 -14.74 -2.34
N LEU A 397 -4.57 -14.64 -1.98
CA LEU A 397 -5.08 -14.98 -0.65
C LEU A 397 -6.26 -15.94 -0.75
N GLU A 398 -6.15 -17.05 -0.05
CA GLU A 398 -7.29 -17.91 0.29
C GLU A 398 -7.52 -17.87 1.81
N ALA A 399 -8.72 -17.44 2.20
CA ALA A 399 -9.14 -17.32 3.58
C ALA A 399 -10.34 -18.25 3.84
N GLY A 400 -10.12 -19.34 4.58
CA GLY A 400 -11.12 -20.35 4.86
C GLY A 400 -11.41 -20.54 6.36
N GLY A 401 -12.66 -20.35 6.77
CA GLY A 401 -13.14 -20.70 8.12
C GLY A 401 -12.51 -19.87 9.26
N ILE A 402 -12.17 -18.61 8.99
CA ILE A 402 -11.49 -17.70 9.93
C ILE A 402 -12.18 -16.33 10.00
N SER A 403 -11.76 -15.51 10.97
CA SER A 403 -11.95 -14.05 10.90
C SER A 403 -10.61 -13.40 10.59
N MET A 404 -10.53 -12.59 9.54
CA MET A 404 -9.27 -12.00 9.08
C MET A 404 -9.42 -10.51 8.79
N THR A 405 -8.46 -9.70 9.26
CA THR A 405 -8.33 -8.28 8.89
C THR A 405 -7.06 -8.09 8.07
N VAL A 406 -7.19 -7.52 6.87
CA VAL A 406 -6.10 -7.26 5.95
C VAL A 406 -5.99 -5.76 5.69
N LYS A 407 -4.86 -5.15 6.04
CA LYS A 407 -4.70 -3.69 5.84
C LYS A 407 -4.42 -3.32 4.38
N LYS A 408 -3.65 -4.12 3.65
CA LYS A 408 -3.31 -3.83 2.26
C LYS A 408 -2.92 -5.10 1.49
N LEU A 409 -3.51 -5.31 0.33
CA LEU A 409 -3.04 -6.28 -0.66
C LEU A 409 -2.65 -5.54 -1.93
N ASN A 410 -1.47 -5.85 -2.45
CA ASN A 410 -1.03 -5.47 -3.77
C ASN A 410 -0.62 -6.72 -4.54
N GLY A 411 -1.26 -6.98 -5.68
CA GLY A 411 -0.99 -8.15 -6.52
C GLY A 411 -0.70 -7.73 -7.95
N GLY A 412 0.45 -8.13 -8.49
CA GLY A 412 0.83 -7.95 -9.88
C GLY A 412 1.42 -9.22 -10.49
N GLY A 413 2.25 -9.10 -11.52
CA GLY A 413 2.86 -10.26 -12.20
C GLY A 413 1.79 -11.16 -12.83
N THR A 414 1.89 -12.46 -12.61
CA THR A 414 0.98 -13.48 -13.19
C THR A 414 -0.27 -13.75 -12.34
N MET A 415 -0.70 -12.78 -11.54
CA MET A 415 -1.84 -12.95 -10.65
C MET A 415 -3.14 -13.21 -11.41
N GLY A 416 -3.89 -14.23 -11.01
CA GLY A 416 -5.23 -14.53 -11.49
C GLY A 416 -6.31 -14.00 -10.57
N THR A 417 -6.28 -14.45 -9.31
CA THR A 417 -7.25 -14.06 -8.27
C THR A 417 -6.56 -13.39 -7.09
N MET A 418 -7.05 -12.26 -6.59
CA MET A 418 -6.48 -11.67 -5.38
C MET A 418 -7.02 -12.30 -4.11
N ILE A 419 -8.34 -12.50 -4.04
CA ILE A 419 -8.99 -13.01 -2.83
C ILE A 419 -9.97 -14.10 -3.23
N ASN A 420 -9.78 -15.27 -2.62
CA ASN A 420 -10.79 -16.31 -2.52
C ASN A 420 -11.27 -16.41 -1.07
N ALA A 421 -12.46 -15.90 -0.79
CA ALA A 421 -12.99 -15.72 0.55
C ALA A 421 -14.09 -16.74 0.87
N ASN A 422 -13.79 -17.61 1.85
CA ASN A 422 -14.74 -18.47 2.53
C ASN A 422 -14.64 -18.28 4.06
N ALA A 423 -14.61 -17.01 4.49
CA ALA A 423 -14.28 -16.58 5.85
C ALA A 423 -14.90 -15.20 6.15
N SER A 424 -14.87 -14.77 7.42
CA SER A 424 -15.13 -13.38 7.78
C SER A 424 -13.88 -12.56 7.43
N LEU A 425 -14.02 -11.52 6.63
CA LEU A 425 -12.89 -10.81 6.03
C LEU A 425 -13.10 -9.30 6.01
N ASP A 426 -12.16 -8.51 6.53
CA ASP A 426 -12.12 -7.05 6.41
C ASP A 426 -10.84 -6.61 5.69
N VAL A 427 -10.95 -6.12 4.46
CA VAL A 427 -9.82 -5.65 3.64
C VAL A 427 -9.89 -4.15 3.43
N ARG A 428 -8.90 -3.42 3.96
CA ARG A 428 -8.89 -1.95 3.86
C ARG A 428 -8.44 -1.43 2.49
N SER A 429 -7.56 -2.13 1.80
CA SER A 429 -7.06 -1.69 0.50
C SER A 429 -6.62 -2.87 -0.34
N LEU A 430 -7.09 -2.90 -1.57
CA LEU A 430 -6.70 -3.82 -2.62
C LEU A 430 -6.21 -3.01 -3.82
N ASN A 431 -5.02 -3.34 -4.35
CA ASN A 431 -4.54 -2.86 -5.63
C ASN A 431 -4.20 -4.07 -6.52
N TYR A 432 -4.89 -4.18 -7.64
CA TYR A 432 -4.70 -5.24 -8.63
C TYR A 432 -4.02 -4.67 -9.86
N GLU A 433 -2.85 -5.19 -10.18
CA GLU A 433 -1.96 -4.72 -11.25
C GLU A 433 -1.25 -5.88 -11.96
N PRO A 434 -1.96 -6.94 -12.41
CA PRO A 434 -1.32 -8.02 -13.12
C PRO A 434 -0.65 -7.50 -14.40
N GLU A 435 0.40 -8.18 -14.80
CA GLU A 435 0.97 -8.05 -16.13
C GLU A 435 0.01 -8.70 -17.14
N PRO A 436 0.11 -8.39 -18.45
CA PRO A 436 -0.71 -9.05 -19.47
C PRO A 436 -0.41 -10.56 -19.49
N VAL A 437 -1.17 -11.34 -18.75
CA VAL A 437 -1.09 -12.81 -18.76
C VAL A 437 -2.00 -13.31 -19.86
N VAL A 438 -1.53 -14.29 -20.63
CA VAL A 438 -2.34 -14.95 -21.64
C VAL A 438 -3.24 -15.98 -20.94
N GLY A 439 -4.48 -15.60 -20.63
CA GLY A 439 -5.44 -16.52 -20.00
C GLY A 439 -6.82 -15.88 -19.78
N SER A 440 -7.87 -16.68 -19.82
CA SER A 440 -9.22 -16.32 -19.35
C SER A 440 -9.37 -16.76 -17.89
N GLY A 441 -10.08 -16.01 -17.06
CA GLY A 441 -10.46 -16.42 -15.70
C GLY A 441 -10.07 -15.45 -14.58
N HIS A 442 -9.68 -14.22 -14.90
CA HIS A 442 -9.23 -13.25 -13.89
C HIS A 442 -10.41 -12.72 -13.07
N THR A 443 -10.52 -13.19 -11.82
CA THR A 443 -11.48 -12.72 -10.83
C THR A 443 -10.73 -12.00 -9.72
N VAL A 444 -10.96 -10.70 -9.49
CA VAL A 444 -10.20 -10.01 -8.43
C VAL A 444 -10.59 -10.54 -7.04
N VAL A 445 -11.89 -10.64 -6.75
CA VAL A 445 -12.42 -11.15 -5.48
C VAL A 445 -13.55 -12.16 -5.74
N ASP A 446 -13.39 -13.38 -5.23
CA ASP A 446 -14.40 -14.44 -5.23
C ASP A 446 -14.89 -14.68 -3.79
N ILE A 447 -16.20 -14.52 -3.54
CA ILE A 447 -16.83 -14.66 -2.22
C ILE A 447 -17.78 -15.84 -2.25
N GLN A 448 -17.55 -16.79 -1.34
CA GLN A 448 -18.26 -18.06 -1.28
C GLN A 448 -19.02 -18.29 0.04
N SER A 449 -18.88 -17.40 1.03
CA SER A 449 -19.45 -17.57 2.37
C SER A 449 -20.59 -16.60 2.68
N THR A 450 -21.36 -16.95 3.72
CA THR A 450 -22.30 -16.06 4.41
C THR A 450 -21.63 -15.21 5.50
N HIS A 451 -20.31 -15.35 5.67
CA HIS A 451 -19.57 -14.65 6.71
C HIS A 451 -19.35 -13.18 6.33
N PRO A 452 -19.29 -12.26 7.33
CA PRO A 452 -19.10 -10.85 7.05
C PRO A 452 -17.88 -10.58 6.18
N THR A 453 -18.08 -9.99 5.00
CA THR A 453 -16.98 -9.57 4.12
C THR A 453 -17.08 -8.06 3.89
N HIS A 454 -16.03 -7.32 4.22
CA HIS A 454 -15.98 -5.87 4.04
C HIS A 454 -14.74 -5.49 3.24
N LEU A 455 -14.94 -4.80 2.12
CA LEU A 455 -13.84 -4.24 1.33
C LEU A 455 -13.98 -2.71 1.38
N SER A 456 -12.92 -2.00 1.76
CA SER A 456 -12.97 -0.53 1.87
C SER A 456 -12.55 0.18 0.59
N ASN A 457 -11.49 -0.31 -0.07
CA ASN A 457 -10.95 0.29 -1.30
C ASN A 457 -10.43 -0.79 -2.24
N VAL A 458 -10.92 -0.78 -3.48
CA VAL A 458 -10.54 -1.72 -4.53
C VAL A 458 -10.09 -0.90 -5.73
N THR A 459 -8.80 -0.98 -6.05
CA THR A 459 -8.21 -0.31 -7.21
C THR A 459 -7.75 -1.37 -8.20
N VAL A 460 -8.09 -1.14 -9.46
CA VAL A 460 -7.57 -1.92 -10.59
C VAL A 460 -6.74 -0.98 -11.45
N THR A 461 -5.46 -1.33 -11.61
CA THR A 461 -4.44 -0.48 -12.23
C THR A 461 -4.02 -0.95 -13.63
N THR A 462 -4.00 -2.25 -13.89
CA THR A 462 -3.70 -2.87 -15.20
C THR A 462 -4.41 -4.23 -15.32
N GLY A 463 -4.29 -4.86 -16.49
CA GLY A 463 -4.72 -6.24 -16.73
C GLY A 463 -6.01 -6.40 -17.52
N ASP A 464 -6.17 -7.57 -18.12
CA ASP A 464 -7.44 -8.07 -18.64
C ASP A 464 -8.19 -8.75 -17.49
N ILE A 465 -9.44 -8.34 -17.24
CA ILE A 465 -10.23 -8.78 -16.09
C ILE A 465 -11.57 -9.29 -16.59
N ASP A 466 -11.93 -10.49 -16.15
CA ASP A 466 -13.25 -11.05 -16.44
C ASP A 466 -14.28 -10.49 -15.48
N THR A 467 -13.94 -10.50 -14.18
CA THR A 467 -14.81 -9.92 -13.15
C THR A 467 -14.03 -9.39 -11.95
N ILE A 468 -14.50 -8.30 -11.35
CA ILE A 468 -13.89 -7.77 -10.12
C ILE A 468 -14.47 -8.49 -8.91
N TYR A 469 -15.79 -8.66 -8.86
CA TYR A 469 -16.49 -9.34 -7.78
C TYR A 469 -17.28 -10.53 -8.31
N ARG A 470 -17.00 -11.73 -7.80
CA ARG A 470 -17.86 -12.90 -8.00
C ARG A 470 -18.52 -13.28 -6.67
N LEU A 471 -19.84 -13.36 -6.67
CA LEU A 471 -20.63 -13.85 -5.55
C LEU A 471 -21.16 -15.24 -5.92
N ARG A 472 -20.73 -16.28 -5.21
CA ARG A 472 -21.22 -17.65 -5.45
C ARG A 472 -22.58 -17.90 -4.80
N ASP A 473 -23.19 -19.03 -5.14
CA ASP A 473 -24.36 -19.56 -4.46
C ASP A 473 -24.15 -19.61 -2.94
N GLY A 474 -25.10 -19.06 -2.19
CA GLY A 474 -25.04 -18.90 -0.74
C GLY A 474 -24.17 -17.74 -0.25
N ALA A 475 -23.54 -16.94 -1.11
CA ALA A 475 -22.78 -15.78 -0.67
C ALA A 475 -23.70 -14.73 -0.02
N GLY A 476 -23.22 -14.08 1.04
CA GLY A 476 -23.99 -13.12 1.82
C GLY A 476 -23.12 -12.20 2.67
N ASN A 477 -23.75 -11.28 3.40
CA ASN A 477 -23.14 -10.41 4.40
C ASN A 477 -21.91 -9.61 3.90
N ALA A 478 -21.90 -9.27 2.62
CA ALA A 478 -20.79 -8.58 1.99
C ALA A 478 -21.07 -7.09 1.82
N ARG A 479 -20.04 -6.26 1.99
CA ARG A 479 -20.04 -4.81 1.76
C ARG A 479 -18.93 -4.47 0.80
N LEU A 480 -19.31 -4.17 -0.44
CA LEU A 480 -18.41 -4.02 -1.58
C LEU A 480 -18.41 -2.57 -2.07
N PRO A 481 -17.26 -1.94 -2.31
CA PRO A 481 -17.19 -0.60 -2.86
C PRO A 481 -17.28 -0.65 -4.39
N GLN A 482 -17.68 0.46 -5.02
CA GLN A 482 -17.42 0.63 -6.45
C GLN A 482 -15.89 0.66 -6.67
N PRO A 483 -15.34 -0.19 -7.55
CA PRO A 483 -13.91 -0.24 -7.76
C PRO A 483 -13.41 0.99 -8.51
N HIS A 484 -12.21 1.45 -8.17
CA HIS A 484 -11.50 2.50 -8.92
C HIS A 484 -10.73 1.86 -10.07
N LEU A 485 -11.20 2.09 -11.30
CA LEU A 485 -10.53 1.64 -12.52
C LEU A 485 -9.63 2.76 -13.05
N ARG A 486 -8.36 2.47 -13.32
CA ARG A 486 -7.49 3.44 -13.99
C ARG A 486 -7.93 3.68 -15.44
N PRO A 487 -7.67 4.88 -16.00
CA PRO A 487 -7.96 5.18 -17.40
C PRO A 487 -7.30 4.15 -18.34
N GLY A 488 -8.07 3.65 -19.30
CA GLY A 488 -7.60 2.64 -20.26
C GLY A 488 -7.92 1.20 -19.88
N ILE A 489 -8.41 0.94 -18.67
CA ILE A 489 -8.98 -0.37 -18.31
C ILE A 489 -10.45 -0.39 -18.71
N SER A 490 -10.79 -1.26 -19.65
CA SER A 490 -12.18 -1.56 -19.99
C SER A 490 -12.63 -2.81 -19.25
N ALA A 491 -13.15 -2.64 -18.03
CA ALA A 491 -14.17 -3.55 -17.55
C ALA A 491 -15.49 -3.04 -18.14
N GLY A 492 -16.18 -3.83 -18.95
CA GLY A 492 -17.57 -3.51 -19.28
C GLY A 492 -18.38 -3.36 -17.98
N PRO A 493 -19.51 -2.63 -17.98
CA PRO A 493 -20.37 -2.54 -16.80
C PRO A 493 -20.71 -3.94 -16.26
N ALA A 494 -20.99 -4.87 -17.16
CA ALA A 494 -21.27 -6.27 -16.85
C ALA A 494 -20.03 -7.07 -16.36
N ASP A 495 -18.85 -6.47 -16.30
CA ASP A 495 -17.59 -7.12 -15.90
C ASP A 495 -17.14 -6.64 -14.51
N ILE A 496 -17.88 -5.76 -13.83
CA ILE A 496 -17.58 -5.41 -12.44
C ILE A 496 -18.00 -6.56 -11.53
N GLY A 497 -19.24 -7.04 -11.63
CA GLY A 497 -19.77 -8.05 -10.73
C GLY A 497 -20.54 -9.17 -11.44
N VAL A 498 -20.47 -10.38 -10.89
CA VAL A 498 -21.29 -11.53 -11.31
C VAL A 498 -21.90 -12.22 -10.08
N ILE A 499 -23.19 -12.54 -10.15
CA ILE A 499 -23.91 -13.37 -9.18
C ILE A 499 -24.09 -14.77 -9.78
N ASP A 500 -23.39 -15.75 -9.23
CA ASP A 500 -23.36 -17.16 -9.65
C ASP A 500 -24.20 -18.05 -8.70
N GLY A 501 -25.49 -17.74 -8.53
CA GLY A 501 -26.40 -18.53 -7.69
C GLY A 501 -27.40 -17.70 -6.92
N ALA A 502 -28.13 -18.34 -6.00
CA ALA A 502 -28.95 -17.64 -5.03
C ALA A 502 -28.06 -17.07 -3.93
N LEU A 503 -28.26 -15.82 -3.54
CA LEU A 503 -27.55 -15.24 -2.39
C LEU A 503 -28.24 -15.64 -1.09
N ASP A 504 -27.55 -15.44 0.04
CA ASP A 504 -28.16 -15.65 1.35
C ASP A 504 -29.20 -14.56 1.67
N SER A 505 -30.47 -14.98 1.76
CA SER A 505 -31.59 -14.09 2.04
C SER A 505 -31.61 -13.52 3.45
N GLU A 506 -30.93 -14.15 4.41
CA GLU A 506 -30.85 -13.64 5.78
C GLU A 506 -29.76 -12.56 5.93
N HIS A 507 -28.76 -12.58 5.06
CA HIS A 507 -27.61 -11.68 5.11
C HIS A 507 -27.33 -11.09 3.73
N PRO A 508 -28.02 -10.00 3.35
CA PRO A 508 -27.91 -9.47 2.00
C PRO A 508 -26.52 -8.89 1.69
N VAL A 509 -26.20 -8.83 0.41
CA VAL A 509 -24.98 -8.21 -0.10
C VAL A 509 -25.24 -6.76 -0.49
N GLY A 510 -24.39 -5.87 0.00
CA GLY A 510 -24.42 -4.46 -0.31
C GLY A 510 -23.25 -4.02 -1.20
N TYR A 511 -23.55 -3.28 -2.27
CA TYR A 511 -22.56 -2.80 -3.25
C TYR A 511 -22.67 -1.29 -3.47
N ALA A 512 -21.59 -0.52 -3.33
CA ALA A 512 -21.61 0.94 -3.46
C ALA A 512 -21.43 1.46 -4.90
N GLY A 513 -22.07 0.83 -5.89
CA GLY A 513 -22.09 1.26 -7.30
C GLY A 513 -23.48 1.08 -7.93
N LEU A 514 -23.56 0.91 -9.26
CA LEU A 514 -24.81 0.79 -9.99
C LEU A 514 -25.26 -0.68 -10.10
N GLU A 515 -26.57 -0.94 -10.17
CA GLU A 515 -27.10 -2.28 -10.44
C GLU A 515 -26.65 -2.80 -11.82
N SER A 516 -26.49 -1.91 -12.80
CA SER A 516 -25.98 -2.23 -14.15
C SER A 516 -24.51 -2.70 -14.16
N ASP A 517 -23.81 -2.58 -13.03
CA ASP A 517 -22.44 -3.07 -12.85
C ASP A 517 -22.42 -4.62 -12.68
N TRP A 518 -23.58 -5.27 -12.62
CA TRP A 518 -23.70 -6.68 -12.27
C TRP A 518 -24.38 -7.50 -13.37
N ARG A 519 -23.87 -8.72 -13.59
CA ARG A 519 -24.57 -9.79 -14.30
C ARG A 519 -25.26 -10.72 -13.31
N GLY A 520 -26.47 -11.13 -13.67
CA GLY A 520 -27.36 -11.88 -12.78
C GLY A 520 -28.27 -10.96 -11.98
N SER A 521 -29.24 -11.53 -11.29
CA SER A 521 -30.19 -10.80 -10.45
C SER A 521 -30.51 -11.63 -9.22
N SER A 522 -30.47 -11.02 -8.05
CA SER A 522 -30.92 -11.62 -6.79
C SER A 522 -31.71 -10.57 -6.00
N PRO A 523 -32.85 -10.93 -5.37
CA PRO A 523 -33.58 -10.00 -4.49
C PRO A 523 -32.77 -9.60 -3.25
N ASP A 524 -31.73 -10.37 -2.90
CA ASP A 524 -30.91 -10.16 -1.70
C ASP A 524 -29.61 -9.38 -1.99
N PHE A 525 -29.57 -8.73 -3.15
CA PHE A 525 -28.48 -7.84 -3.59
C PHE A 525 -28.95 -6.39 -3.62
N PHE A 526 -28.25 -5.49 -2.92
CA PHE A 526 -28.56 -4.07 -2.86
C PHE A 526 -27.40 -3.21 -3.38
N ALA A 527 -27.65 -2.48 -4.47
CA ALA A 527 -26.74 -1.42 -4.92
C ALA A 527 -27.06 -0.11 -4.18
N PHE A 528 -26.09 0.48 -3.48
CA PHE A 528 -26.24 1.66 -2.62
C PHE A 528 -25.99 3.01 -3.33
N ASP A 529 -25.55 3.05 -4.58
CA ASP A 529 -25.43 4.33 -5.31
C ASP A 529 -26.80 5.02 -5.43
N THR A 530 -27.91 4.26 -5.36
CA THR A 530 -29.27 4.81 -5.35
C THR A 530 -29.65 5.58 -4.09
N ILE A 531 -28.96 5.42 -2.94
CA ILE A 531 -29.26 6.19 -1.72
C ILE A 531 -28.47 7.50 -1.65
N ARG A 532 -27.26 7.57 -2.25
CA ARG A 532 -26.42 8.80 -2.23
C ARG A 532 -26.44 9.62 -3.51
N ARG A 533 -26.80 9.01 -4.65
CA ARG A 533 -27.20 9.71 -5.87
C ARG A 533 -28.68 9.49 -6.10
N ALA A 534 -29.48 10.10 -5.24
CA ALA A 534 -30.83 10.45 -5.63
C ALA A 534 -30.78 11.08 -7.04
N ILE A 535 -31.30 10.39 -8.06
CA ILE A 535 -31.47 11.01 -9.38
C ILE A 535 -32.50 12.09 -9.16
N VAL A 536 -32.06 13.35 -9.13
CA VAL A 536 -32.97 14.49 -9.04
C VAL A 536 -33.64 14.64 -10.39
N VAL A 537 -34.85 14.13 -10.48
CA VAL A 537 -35.69 14.31 -11.65
C VAL A 537 -36.26 15.73 -11.60
N GLY A 538 -36.01 16.50 -12.65
CA GLY A 538 -36.50 17.88 -12.76
C GLY A 538 -38.03 18.00 -12.57
N PRO A 539 -38.53 19.22 -12.29
CA PRO A 539 -39.91 19.44 -11.86
C PRO A 539 -40.94 18.82 -12.81
N ARG A 540 -41.75 17.90 -12.28
CA ARG A 540 -42.87 17.24 -12.93
C ARG A 540 -44.15 18.03 -12.66
N THR A 541 -44.91 18.34 -13.71
CA THR A 541 -46.20 19.06 -13.62
C THR A 541 -47.41 18.17 -13.92
N ALA A 542 -47.19 16.86 -14.05
CA ALA A 542 -48.19 15.83 -14.37
C ALA A 542 -47.82 14.51 -13.67
N ASP A 543 -48.70 13.50 -13.79
CA ASP A 543 -48.48 12.16 -13.23
C ASP A 543 -47.15 11.55 -13.70
N TYR A 544 -46.48 10.80 -12.82
CA TYR A 544 -45.16 10.24 -13.04
C TYR A 544 -44.96 8.92 -12.29
N THR A 545 -44.50 7.89 -13.02
CA THR A 545 -44.10 6.61 -12.44
C THR A 545 -42.66 6.69 -11.95
N VAL A 546 -42.49 6.55 -10.63
CA VAL A 546 -41.22 6.72 -9.91
C VAL A 546 -40.40 5.44 -10.02
N SER A 547 -39.09 5.58 -10.26
CA SER A 547 -38.14 4.47 -10.23
C SER A 547 -37.41 4.40 -8.88
N HIS A 548 -36.84 3.23 -8.55
CA HIS A 548 -36.05 3.06 -7.34
C HIS A 548 -34.88 4.06 -7.29
N GLY A 549 -34.75 4.77 -6.17
CA GLY A 549 -33.68 5.72 -5.86
C GLY A 549 -33.82 7.09 -6.55
N GLU A 550 -34.95 7.39 -7.17
CA GLU A 550 -35.23 8.73 -7.66
C GLU A 550 -35.63 9.68 -6.53
N TYR A 551 -35.17 10.93 -6.60
CA TYR A 551 -35.84 12.06 -5.94
C TYR A 551 -36.57 12.89 -6.98
N VAL A 552 -37.89 12.83 -6.97
CA VAL A 552 -38.73 13.52 -7.95
C VAL A 552 -39.18 14.85 -7.39
N LEU A 553 -38.86 15.93 -8.10
CA LEU A 553 -39.42 17.24 -7.84
C LEU A 553 -40.76 17.34 -8.57
N PHE A 554 -41.84 17.68 -7.88
CA PHE A 554 -43.14 17.98 -8.49
C PHE A 554 -43.45 19.46 -8.33
N ASP A 555 -43.81 20.12 -9.43
CA ASP A 555 -44.37 21.45 -9.43
C ASP A 555 -45.89 21.37 -9.57
N THR A 556 -46.59 21.40 -8.43
CA THR A 556 -48.05 21.37 -8.38
C THR A 556 -48.70 22.76 -8.51
N SER A 557 -47.96 23.79 -8.95
CA SER A 557 -48.47 25.16 -9.01
C SER A 557 -49.72 25.33 -9.88
N SER A 558 -49.86 24.49 -10.91
CA SER A 558 -50.97 24.57 -11.87
C SER A 558 -52.04 23.49 -11.64
N ASN A 559 -51.64 22.25 -11.32
CA ASN A 559 -52.55 21.13 -11.06
C ASN A 559 -51.92 20.18 -10.02
N SER A 560 -52.74 19.34 -9.37
CA SER A 560 -52.25 18.17 -8.63
C SER A 560 -51.63 17.14 -9.60
N ALA A 561 -50.71 16.32 -9.10
CA ALA A 561 -50.04 15.27 -9.86
C ALA A 561 -49.96 13.98 -9.03
N THR A 562 -49.85 12.83 -9.70
CA THR A 562 -49.75 11.51 -9.07
C THR A 562 -48.35 10.94 -9.23
N ALA A 563 -47.71 10.60 -8.12
CA ALA A 563 -46.51 9.77 -8.08
C ALA A 563 -46.94 8.30 -7.94
N GLU A 564 -46.67 7.51 -8.98
CA GLU A 564 -46.90 6.06 -8.97
C GLU A 564 -45.63 5.35 -8.50
N LEU A 565 -45.69 4.69 -7.35
CA LEU A 565 -44.57 3.93 -6.81
C LEU A 565 -44.32 2.66 -7.64
N PRO A 566 -43.05 2.22 -7.76
CA PRO A 566 -42.73 0.96 -8.41
C PRO A 566 -43.26 -0.22 -7.57
N PRO A 567 -43.25 -1.46 -8.09
CA PRO A 567 -43.63 -2.65 -7.31
C PRO A 567 -42.95 -2.72 -5.92
N ALA A 568 -43.65 -3.19 -4.90
CA ALA A 568 -43.06 -3.39 -3.58
C ALA A 568 -41.96 -4.47 -3.65
N VAL A 569 -40.72 -4.07 -3.37
CA VAL A 569 -39.53 -4.94 -3.27
C VAL A 569 -38.68 -4.41 -2.14
N ALA A 570 -38.17 -5.30 -1.29
CA ALA A 570 -37.45 -4.92 -0.08
C ALA A 570 -36.27 -4.01 -0.42
N GLY A 571 -35.98 -3.04 0.44
CA GLY A 571 -34.86 -2.11 0.27
C GLY A 571 -35.08 -1.03 -0.79
N ARG A 572 -36.21 -1.03 -1.51
CA ARG A 572 -36.53 0.10 -2.40
C ARG A 572 -36.73 1.38 -1.62
N HIS A 573 -36.29 2.46 -2.24
CA HIS A 573 -36.29 3.80 -1.68
C HIS A 573 -36.70 4.81 -2.74
N VAL A 574 -37.50 5.81 -2.37
CA VAL A 574 -37.87 6.95 -3.23
C VAL A 574 -37.97 8.23 -2.42
N GLY A 575 -37.66 9.36 -3.04
CA GLY A 575 -37.88 10.70 -2.48
C GLY A 575 -38.83 11.53 -3.34
N LEU A 576 -39.77 12.22 -2.72
CA LEU A 576 -40.73 13.07 -3.41
C LEU A 576 -40.73 14.45 -2.78
N LYS A 577 -40.72 15.50 -3.60
CA LYS A 577 -40.76 16.88 -3.10
C LYS A 577 -41.74 17.73 -3.88
N ASN A 578 -42.69 18.35 -3.17
CA ASN A 578 -43.54 19.37 -3.74
C ASN A 578 -42.79 20.70 -3.75
N THR A 579 -42.37 21.17 -4.92
CA THR A 579 -41.66 22.45 -5.08
C THR A 579 -42.60 23.64 -5.30
N SER A 580 -43.92 23.42 -5.30
CA SER A 580 -44.90 24.49 -5.48
C SER A 580 -44.83 25.49 -4.32
N SER A 581 -45.01 26.77 -4.67
CA SER A 581 -45.26 27.86 -3.71
C SER A 581 -46.76 28.22 -3.62
N THR A 582 -47.61 27.61 -4.46
CA THR A 582 -49.05 27.91 -4.58
C THR A 582 -49.86 26.87 -3.82
N ALA A 583 -50.74 27.30 -2.92
CA ALA A 583 -51.57 26.40 -2.12
C ALA A 583 -52.75 25.84 -2.94
N GLY A 584 -53.14 24.59 -2.65
CA GLY A 584 -54.40 23.98 -3.14
C GLY A 584 -54.23 22.71 -3.96
N ASN A 585 -53.05 22.47 -4.56
CA ASN A 585 -52.74 21.28 -5.34
C ASN A 585 -51.68 20.43 -4.64
N GLN A 586 -51.80 19.11 -4.75
CA GLN A 586 -50.98 18.16 -4.00
C GLN A 586 -50.33 17.10 -4.89
N ILE A 587 -49.33 16.42 -4.34
CA ILE A 587 -48.82 15.17 -4.91
C ILE A 587 -49.66 14.03 -4.31
N ASN A 588 -50.35 13.25 -5.14
CA ASN A 588 -50.98 12.01 -4.72
C ASN A 588 -49.97 10.86 -4.90
N ILE A 589 -49.75 10.04 -3.89
CA ILE A 589 -48.81 8.91 -3.94
C ILE A 589 -49.62 7.62 -3.98
N THR A 590 -49.35 6.75 -4.95
CA THR A 590 -50.13 5.52 -5.17
C THR A 590 -49.22 4.32 -5.41
N THR A 591 -49.70 3.12 -5.11
CA THR A 591 -49.01 1.83 -5.31
C THR A 591 -49.75 0.97 -6.34
N PRO A 592 -49.73 1.35 -7.65
CA PRO A 592 -50.54 0.64 -8.67
C PRO A 592 -50.15 -0.83 -8.84
N SER A 593 -48.95 -1.22 -8.41
CA SER A 593 -48.44 -2.59 -8.46
C SER A 593 -48.62 -3.39 -7.16
N GLY A 594 -49.41 -2.88 -6.19
CA GLY A 594 -49.67 -3.51 -4.89
C GLY A 594 -48.80 -2.98 -3.74
N GLY A 595 -49.15 -3.37 -2.51
CA GLY A 595 -48.59 -2.83 -1.27
C GLY A 595 -49.38 -1.64 -0.72
N THR A 596 -49.20 -1.33 0.56
CA THR A 596 -49.74 -0.14 1.23
C THR A 596 -48.66 0.88 1.55
N ILE A 597 -49.04 2.13 1.83
CA ILE A 597 -48.16 3.20 2.31
C ILE A 597 -48.63 3.53 3.72
N ASP A 598 -47.81 3.21 4.73
CA ASP A 598 -48.16 3.33 6.15
C ASP A 598 -49.54 2.69 6.47
N GLY A 599 -49.83 1.54 5.87
CA GLY A 599 -51.11 0.82 6.02
C GLY A 599 -52.28 1.35 5.19
N ASN A 600 -52.09 2.40 4.38
CA ASN A 600 -53.11 2.98 3.51
C ASN A 600 -52.86 2.65 2.03
N SER A 601 -53.88 2.67 1.17
CA SER A 601 -53.72 2.43 -0.27
C SER A 601 -53.08 3.59 -1.04
N SER A 602 -52.91 4.75 -0.39
CA SER A 602 -52.37 5.98 -0.97
C SER A 602 -51.91 6.94 0.11
N ALA A 603 -50.96 7.81 -0.21
CA ALA A 603 -50.52 8.94 0.62
C ALA A 603 -50.56 10.25 -0.18
N SER A 604 -50.25 11.40 0.43
CA SER A 604 -50.20 12.67 -0.29
C SER A 604 -49.35 13.75 0.37
N ILE A 605 -48.59 14.49 -0.45
CA ILE A 605 -47.84 15.68 -0.02
C ILE A 605 -48.66 16.92 -0.36
N GLY A 606 -49.54 17.33 0.55
CA GLY A 606 -50.38 18.52 0.42
C GLY A 606 -49.70 19.84 0.82
N THR A 607 -48.57 19.77 1.53
CA THR A 607 -47.86 20.96 2.00
C THR A 607 -46.83 21.43 0.95
N ASN A 608 -46.89 22.72 0.62
CA ASN A 608 -45.92 23.36 -0.26
C ASN A 608 -44.50 23.27 0.31
N ASN A 609 -43.52 22.98 -0.54
CA ASN A 609 -42.11 22.79 -0.16
C ASN A 609 -41.84 21.62 0.82
N ALA A 610 -42.83 20.77 1.08
CA ALA A 610 -42.64 19.54 1.85
C ALA A 610 -42.07 18.42 0.97
N SER A 611 -41.41 17.48 1.62
CA SER A 611 -40.89 16.27 1.02
C SER A 611 -41.24 15.08 1.88
N GLU A 612 -41.46 13.93 1.24
CA GLU A 612 -41.56 12.63 1.89
C GLU A 612 -40.53 11.70 1.26
N GLU A 613 -40.00 10.84 2.11
CA GLU A 613 -39.06 9.80 1.74
C GLU A 613 -39.72 8.47 2.12
N LEU A 614 -39.73 7.52 1.18
CA LEU A 614 -40.42 6.24 1.37
C LEU A 614 -39.44 5.08 1.20
N VAL A 615 -39.50 4.12 2.13
CA VAL A 615 -38.72 2.88 2.12
C VAL A 615 -39.68 1.69 2.03
N CYS A 616 -39.36 0.69 1.19
CA CYS A 616 -40.13 -0.53 1.07
C CYS A 616 -39.50 -1.69 1.86
N ASP A 617 -40.32 -2.42 2.61
CA ASP A 617 -39.90 -3.62 3.35
C ASP A 617 -40.06 -4.93 2.57
N GLY A 618 -40.52 -4.84 1.31
CA GLY A 618 -40.82 -5.98 0.43
C GLY A 618 -42.29 -6.28 0.27
N THR A 619 -43.14 -5.75 1.16
CA THR A 619 -44.61 -5.88 1.05
C THR A 619 -45.27 -4.50 1.02
N ASP A 620 -44.86 -3.61 1.91
CA ASP A 620 -45.43 -2.28 2.10
C ASP A 620 -44.35 -1.20 2.02
N TRP A 621 -44.80 0.05 1.90
CA TRP A 621 -44.00 1.27 1.88
C TRP A 621 -44.21 2.05 3.17
N TRP A 622 -43.15 2.67 3.68
CA TRP A 622 -43.13 3.39 4.94
C TRP A 622 -42.56 4.79 4.74
N THR A 623 -43.24 5.80 5.24
CA THR A 623 -42.71 7.17 5.26
C THR A 623 -41.67 7.31 6.40
N VAL A 624 -40.49 7.87 6.13
CA VAL A 624 -39.38 7.97 7.10
C VAL A 624 -39.00 9.38 7.52
#